data_AF-A0A139A3K5-F1
#
_entry.id   AF-A0A139A3K5-F1
#
_cell.length_a   1.000
_cell.length_b   1.000
_cell.length_c   1.000
_cell.angle_alpha   90.00
_cell.angle_beta   90.00
_cell.angle_gamma   90.00
#
_symmetry.space_group_name_H-M   'P 1'
#
loop_
_entity.id
_entity.type
_entity.pdbx_description
1 polymer ?
#
loop_
_entity_poly.entity_id
_entity_poly.type
_entity_poly.pdbx_seq_one_letter_code
_entity_poly.pdbx_strand_id
1 'polypeptide(L)'
;MTASSGIDKQIGYLIITGVGVGACMQSINLNVQGAVTPQLIAMAIAGWSFSQLCGAVFGIAVNGTEFTITLTSKLSTFISSTELIEFVQNNPSEPQQAVLSGVLPESLLDPIIGAHTDFLALVFRAVVVAALVLFLAR
;
A
#
# COMPACT_ATOMS: atom_id res chain seq x y z
N MET A 1 -7.41 9.72 -7.80
CA MET A 1 -8.43 10.07 -6.78
C MET A 1 -8.12 11.48 -6.36
N THR A 2 -8.87 12.46 -6.85
CA THR A 2 -8.68 13.88 -6.45
C THR A 2 -9.62 14.17 -5.29
N ALA A 3 -9.25 15.09 -4.39
CA ALA A 3 -9.95 15.43 -3.14
C ALA A 3 -11.45 15.84 -3.25
N SER A 4 -12.04 15.81 -4.45
CA SER A 4 -13.45 16.11 -4.76
C SER A 4 -14.26 14.89 -5.24
N SER A 5 -13.71 13.67 -5.22
CA SER A 5 -14.48 12.47 -5.60
C SER A 5 -15.51 12.13 -4.51
N GLY A 6 -16.79 12.02 -4.87
CA GLY A 6 -17.85 11.61 -3.94
C GLY A 6 -17.56 10.26 -3.26
N ILE A 7 -17.92 10.18 -1.97
CA ILE A 7 -17.74 8.99 -1.12
C ILE A 7 -18.40 7.74 -1.75
N ASP A 8 -19.50 7.94 -2.47
CA ASP A 8 -20.22 6.92 -3.24
C ASP A 8 -19.32 6.20 -4.27
N LYS A 9 -18.52 6.95 -5.02
CA LYS A 9 -17.60 6.38 -6.01
C LYS A 9 -16.45 5.61 -5.36
N GLN A 10 -15.94 6.11 -4.23
CA GLN A 10 -14.88 5.43 -3.49
C GLN A 10 -15.35 4.08 -2.94
N ILE A 11 -16.55 4.05 -2.35
CA ILE A 11 -17.18 2.81 -1.87
C ILE A 11 -17.39 1.84 -3.04
N GLY A 12 -17.90 2.33 -4.17
CA GLY A 12 -18.11 1.51 -5.37
C GLY A 12 -16.82 0.84 -5.87
N TYR A 13 -15.71 1.60 -5.95
CA TYR A 13 -14.41 1.04 -6.34
C TYR A 13 -13.84 0.05 -5.33
N LEU A 14 -14.02 0.29 -4.02
CA LEU A 14 -13.59 -0.64 -2.98
C LEU A 14 -14.34 -1.97 -3.05
N ILE A 15 -15.65 -1.94 -3.32
CA ILE A 15 -16.45 -3.16 -3.50
C ILE A 15 -15.96 -3.96 -4.71
N ILE A 16 -15.84 -3.32 -5.88
CA ILE A 16 -15.39 -3.99 -7.11
C ILE A 16 -14.00 -4.61 -6.91
N THR A 17 -13.09 -3.84 -6.29
CA THR A 17 -11.73 -4.30 -6.00
C THR A 17 -11.76 -5.47 -5.01
N GLY A 18 -12.53 -5.39 -3.93
CA GLY A 18 -12.64 -6.44 -2.92
C GLY A 18 -13.22 -7.75 -3.48
N VAL A 19 -14.25 -7.66 -4.32
CA VAL A 19 -14.85 -8.82 -5.00
C VAL A 19 -13.84 -9.46 -5.95
N GLY A 20 -13.14 -8.66 -6.76
CA GLY A 20 -12.11 -9.17 -7.67
C GLY A 20 -10.97 -9.88 -6.94
N VAL A 21 -10.40 -9.24 -5.91
CA VAL A 21 -9.32 -9.81 -5.10
C VAL A 21 -9.77 -11.09 -4.38
N GLY A 22 -10.96 -11.08 -3.78
CA GLY A 22 -11.52 -12.25 -3.10
C GLY A 22 -11.73 -13.44 -4.02
N ALA A 23 -12.22 -13.20 -5.24
CA ALA A 23 -12.37 -14.24 -6.26
C ALA A 23 -11.02 -14.86 -6.65
N CYS A 24 -10.00 -14.03 -6.88
CA CYS A 24 -8.65 -14.51 -7.23
C CYS A 24 -8.00 -15.33 -6.11
N MET A 25 -8.15 -14.92 -4.84
CA MET A 25 -7.59 -15.66 -3.70
C MET A 25 -8.16 -17.08 -3.62
N GLN A 26 -9.45 -17.27 -3.88
CA GLN A 26 -10.06 -18.59 -3.82
C GLN A 26 -9.61 -19.50 -4.96
N SER A 27 -9.44 -18.96 -6.18
CA SER A 27 -8.96 -19.75 -7.33
C SER A 27 -7.58 -20.37 -7.09
N ILE A 28 -6.68 -19.66 -6.41
CA ILE A 28 -5.33 -20.19 -6.13
C ILE A 28 -5.38 -21.34 -5.12
N ASN A 29 -6.19 -21.19 -4.05
CA ASN A 29 -6.36 -22.25 -3.06
C ASN A 29 -6.92 -23.54 -3.67
N LEU A 30 -7.87 -23.43 -4.61
CA LEU A 30 -8.40 -24.59 -5.33
C LEU A 30 -7.33 -25.25 -6.21
N ASN A 31 -6.47 -24.46 -6.85
CA ASN A 31 -5.38 -24.99 -7.69
C ASN A 31 -4.35 -25.77 -6.85
N VAL A 32 -3.91 -25.19 -5.72
CA VAL A 32 -2.96 -25.84 -4.80
C VAL A 32 -3.52 -27.16 -4.27
N GLN A 33 -4.80 -27.18 -3.89
CA GLN A 33 -5.48 -28.40 -3.44
C GLN A 33 -5.60 -29.46 -4.54
N GLY A 34 -5.86 -29.03 -5.78
CA GLY A 34 -5.97 -29.93 -6.94
C GLY A 34 -4.65 -30.49 -7.46
N ALA A 35 -3.52 -29.88 -7.11
CA ALA A 35 -2.19 -30.26 -7.58
C ALA A 35 -1.50 -31.34 -6.72
N VAL A 36 -2.05 -31.67 -5.54
CA VAL A 36 -1.43 -32.60 -4.58
C VAL A 36 -2.39 -33.70 -4.12
N THR A 37 -1.83 -34.81 -3.61
CA THR A 37 -2.63 -35.87 -2.99
C THR A 37 -3.27 -35.40 -1.68
N PRO A 38 -4.45 -35.94 -1.30
CA PRO A 38 -5.20 -35.48 -0.12
C PRO A 38 -4.41 -35.44 1.19
N GLN A 39 -3.45 -36.36 1.35
CA GLN A 39 -2.60 -36.46 2.53
C GLN A 39 -1.62 -35.29 2.67
N LEU A 40 -1.32 -34.58 1.58
CA LEU A 40 -0.34 -33.49 1.53
C LEU A 40 -0.98 -32.10 1.40
N ILE A 41 -2.31 -32.00 1.30
CA ILE A 41 -3.03 -30.72 1.13
C ILE A 41 -2.65 -29.71 2.22
N ALA A 42 -2.59 -30.14 3.49
CA ALA A 42 -2.24 -29.26 4.59
C ALA A 42 -0.82 -28.69 4.47
N MET A 43 0.14 -29.52 4.04
CA MET A 43 1.52 -29.09 3.81
C MET A 43 1.61 -28.14 2.61
N ALA A 44 0.87 -28.40 1.53
CA ALA A 44 0.85 -27.56 0.34
C ALA A 44 0.25 -26.18 0.61
N ILE A 45 -0.86 -26.11 1.36
CA ILE A 45 -1.47 -24.84 1.78
C ILE A 45 -0.54 -24.05 2.73
N ALA A 46 0.16 -24.73 3.63
CA ALA A 46 1.14 -24.08 4.51
C ALA A 46 2.30 -23.48 3.69
N GLY A 47 2.82 -24.22 2.71
CA GLY A 47 3.87 -23.72 1.80
C GLY A 47 3.41 -22.53 0.95
N TRP A 48 2.18 -22.59 0.42
CA TRP A 48 1.56 -21.47 -0.29
C TRP A 48 1.42 -20.24 0.61
N SER A 49 0.86 -20.40 1.81
CA SER A 49 0.69 -19.33 2.79
C SER A 49 2.02 -18.71 3.20
N PHE A 50 3.06 -19.54 3.40
CA PHE A 50 4.40 -19.07 3.70
C PHE A 50 4.97 -18.21 2.56
N SER A 51 4.86 -18.68 1.31
CA SER A 51 5.32 -17.92 0.15
C SER A 51 4.59 -16.59 0.00
N GLN A 52 3.26 -16.57 0.24
CA GLN A 52 2.46 -15.35 0.25
C GLN A 52 2.93 -14.37 1.33
N LEU A 53 3.19 -14.84 2.55
CA LEU A 53 3.67 -14.01 3.65
C LEU A 53 5.06 -13.45 3.35
N CYS A 54 5.98 -14.27 2.82
CA CYS A 54 7.29 -13.79 2.37
C CYS A 54 7.14 -12.68 1.33
N GLY A 55 6.32 -12.90 0.30
CA GLY A 55 6.06 -11.89 -0.73
C GLY A 55 5.47 -10.60 -0.17
N ALA A 56 4.54 -10.71 0.79
CA ALA A 56 3.97 -9.55 1.47
C ALA A 56 5.02 -8.76 2.27
N VAL A 57 5.87 -9.43 3.05
CA VAL A 57 6.94 -8.79 3.82
C VAL A 57 7.96 -8.12 2.91
N PHE A 58 8.41 -8.79 1.85
CA PHE A 58 9.31 -8.19 0.86
C PHE A 58 8.68 -6.97 0.18
N GLY A 59 7.41 -7.08 -0.22
CA GLY A 59 6.67 -5.97 -0.81
C GLY A 59 6.59 -4.78 0.13
N ILE A 60 6.21 -5.00 1.39
CA ILE A 60 6.13 -3.94 2.40
C ILE A 60 7.50 -3.30 2.63
N ALA A 61 8.58 -4.08 2.73
CA ALA A 61 9.93 -3.56 2.97
C ALA A 61 10.44 -2.68 1.82
N VAL A 62 10.29 -3.14 0.57
CA VAL A 62 10.71 -2.37 -0.61
C VAL A 62 9.89 -1.09 -0.74
N ASN A 63 8.56 -1.19 -0.67
CA ASN A 63 7.69 -0.01 -0.79
C ASN A 63 7.86 0.94 0.40
N GLY A 64 8.09 0.43 1.62
CA GLY A 64 8.37 1.26 2.80
C GLY A 64 9.69 2.02 2.69
N THR A 65 10.69 1.44 2.02
CA THR A 65 11.96 2.15 1.74
C THR A 65 11.73 3.30 0.76
N GLU A 66 11.03 3.03 -0.35
CA GLU A 66 10.66 4.05 -1.35
C GLU A 66 9.79 5.17 -0.74
N PHE A 67 8.87 4.81 0.16
CA PHE A 67 8.07 5.77 0.93
C PHE A 67 8.95 6.72 1.71
N THR A 68 9.85 6.19 2.54
CA THR A 68 10.71 6.99 3.40
C THR A 68 11.60 7.91 2.58
N ILE A 69 12.19 7.43 1.48
CA ILE A 69 13.03 8.24 0.58
C ILE A 69 12.21 9.37 -0.05
N THR A 70 11.04 9.06 -0.62
CA THR A 70 10.18 10.04 -1.31
C THR A 70 9.61 11.07 -0.34
N LEU A 71 9.15 10.62 0.84
CA LEU A 71 8.61 11.49 1.87
C LEU A 71 9.69 12.43 2.42
N THR A 72 10.90 11.91 2.70
CA THR A 72 12.06 12.75 3.09
C THR A 72 12.35 13.80 2.04
N SER A 73 12.40 13.42 0.76
CA SER A 73 12.71 14.33 -0.35
C SER A 73 11.65 15.40 -0.56
N LYS A 74 10.37 15.09 -0.35
CA LYS A 74 9.30 16.09 -0.47
C LYS A 74 9.26 17.00 0.74
N LEU A 75 9.40 16.46 1.96
CA LEU A 75 9.42 17.26 3.18
C LEU A 75 10.61 18.24 3.23
N SER A 76 11.79 17.82 2.79
CA SER A 76 12.98 18.70 2.74
C SER A 76 12.85 19.89 1.78
N THR A 77 11.87 19.86 0.87
CA THR A 77 11.58 21.00 -0.03
C THR A 77 10.77 22.09 0.68
N PHE A 78 10.04 21.75 1.75
CA PHE A 78 9.13 22.67 2.45
C PHE A 78 9.51 22.92 3.91
N ILE A 79 10.33 22.06 4.51
CA ILE A 79 10.66 22.04 5.94
C ILE A 79 12.18 21.96 6.08
N SER A 80 12.80 23.01 6.63
CA SER A 80 14.25 23.08 6.83
C SER A 80 14.70 22.43 8.16
N SER A 81 13.78 22.13 9.07
CA SER A 81 14.10 21.55 10.38
C SER A 81 14.03 20.02 10.35
N THR A 82 15.17 19.38 10.60
CA THR A 82 15.30 17.91 10.63
C THR A 82 14.39 17.26 11.67
N GLU A 83 14.23 17.88 12.84
CA GLU A 83 13.36 17.37 13.92
C GLU A 83 11.88 17.26 13.50
N LEU A 84 11.42 18.18 12.65
CA LEU A 84 10.04 18.21 12.20
C LEU A 84 9.80 17.20 11.06
N ILE A 85 10.84 16.92 10.26
CA ILE A 85 10.84 15.82 9.28
C ILE A 85 10.74 14.46 10.00
N GLU A 86 11.56 14.24 11.03
CA GLU A 86 11.53 13.01 11.83
C GLU A 86 10.19 12.80 12.55
N PHE A 87 9.60 13.88 13.08
CA PHE A 87 8.29 13.80 13.73
C PHE A 87 7.19 13.37 12.74
N VAL A 88 7.16 13.93 11.53
CA VAL A 88 6.16 13.58 10.50
C VAL A 88 6.37 12.14 9.99
N GLN A 89 7.62 11.69 9.87
CA GLN A 89 7.93 10.32 9.46
C GLN A 89 7.49 9.27 10.49
N ASN A 90 7.64 9.58 11.77
CA ASN A 90 7.28 8.66 12.85
C ASN A 90 5.78 8.70 13.20
N ASN A 91 5.03 9.72 12.75
CA ASN A 91 3.60 9.87 13.04
C ASN A 91 2.75 10.04 11.77
N PRO A 92 2.77 9.09 10.82
CA PRO A 92 2.09 9.20 9.52
C PRO A 92 0.56 9.21 9.61
N SER A 93 -0.02 8.71 10.71
CA SER A 93 -1.46 8.63 10.95
C SER A 93 -2.07 9.87 11.62
N GLU A 94 -1.27 10.85 12.01
CA GLU A 94 -1.72 12.01 12.80
C GLU A 94 -1.41 13.40 12.22
N PRO A 95 -1.40 13.63 10.89
CA PRO A 95 -1.11 14.97 10.35
C PRO A 95 -2.15 16.01 10.77
N GLN A 96 -3.43 15.61 10.90
CA GLN A 96 -4.49 16.49 11.43
C GLN A 96 -4.35 16.78 12.93
N GLN A 97 -3.94 15.79 13.74
CA GLN A 97 -3.72 16.02 15.16
C GLN A 97 -2.46 16.87 15.42
N ALA A 98 -1.45 16.76 14.57
CA ALA A 98 -0.24 17.59 14.64
C ALA A 98 -0.51 19.07 14.32
N VAL A 99 -1.48 19.35 13.43
CA VAL A 99 -1.99 20.72 13.19
C VAL A 99 -2.83 21.22 14.37
N LEU A 100 -3.72 20.38 14.91
CA LEU A 100 -4.54 20.72 16.08
C LEU A 100 -3.70 20.94 17.35
N SER A 101 -2.54 20.29 17.46
CA SER A 101 -1.59 20.44 18.57
C SER A 101 -0.65 21.63 18.40
N GLY A 102 -0.75 22.38 17.29
CA GLY A 102 0.09 23.55 17.00
C GLY A 102 1.53 23.22 16.56
N VAL A 103 1.85 21.94 16.36
CA VAL A 103 3.19 21.48 15.94
C VAL A 103 3.40 21.71 14.44
N LEU A 104 2.31 21.70 13.65
CA LEU A 104 2.34 21.99 12.22
C LEU A 104 1.47 23.19 11.83
N PRO A 105 1.98 24.14 11.03
CA PRO A 105 1.16 25.14 10.33
C PRO A 105 0.15 24.47 9.39
N GLU A 106 -1.10 24.96 9.33
CA GLU A 106 -2.14 24.46 8.41
C GLU A 106 -1.69 24.42 6.95
N SER A 107 -0.79 25.33 6.54
CA SER A 107 -0.25 25.39 5.17
C SER A 107 0.58 24.17 4.76
N LEU A 108 1.02 23.33 5.70
CA LEU A 108 1.80 22.11 5.43
C LEU A 108 0.96 20.84 5.38
N LEU A 109 -0.32 20.90 5.78
CA LEU A 109 -1.21 19.73 5.81
C LEU A 109 -1.54 19.22 4.40
N ASP A 110 -1.90 20.12 3.49
CA ASP A 110 -2.19 19.78 2.09
C ASP A 110 -0.98 19.15 1.36
N PRO A 111 0.24 19.72 1.45
CA PRO A 111 1.45 19.09 0.91
C PRO A 111 1.75 17.70 1.47
N ILE A 112 1.54 17.48 2.77
CA ILE A 112 1.80 16.18 3.43
C ILE A 112 0.79 15.12 2.96
N ILE A 113 -0.49 15.48 2.89
CA ILE A 113 -1.54 14.60 2.38
C ILE A 113 -1.31 14.31 0.89
N GLY A 114 -0.90 15.32 0.12
CA GLY A 114 -0.51 15.18 -1.29
C GLY A 114 0.65 14.21 -1.45
N ALA A 115 1.72 14.35 -0.66
CA ALA A 115 2.88 13.46 -0.69
C ALA A 115 2.52 12.01 -0.34
N HIS A 116 1.66 11.79 0.65
CA HIS A 116 1.15 10.45 0.99
C HIS A 116 0.31 9.84 -0.14
N THR A 117 -0.58 10.63 -0.73
CA THR A 117 -1.47 10.18 -1.80
C THR A 117 -0.70 9.85 -3.07
N ASP A 118 0.29 10.68 -3.44
CA ASP A 118 1.16 10.46 -4.59
C ASP A 118 1.97 9.17 -4.45
N PHE A 119 2.53 8.92 -3.25
CA PHE A 119 3.25 7.69 -2.97
C PHE A 119 2.32 6.47 -3.10
N LEU A 120 1.12 6.51 -2.50
CA LEU A 120 0.15 5.42 -2.63
C LEU A 120 -0.19 5.14 -4.10
N ALA A 121 -0.39 6.20 -4.89
CA ALA A 121 -0.65 6.07 -6.33
C ALA A 121 0.52 5.43 -7.07
N LEU A 122 1.77 5.75 -6.70
CA LEU A 122 2.98 5.14 -7.26
C LEU A 122 3.03 3.64 -6.96
N VAL A 123 2.79 3.23 -5.71
CA VAL A 123 2.75 1.82 -5.30
C VAL A 123 1.68 1.05 -6.07
N PHE A 124 0.46 1.59 -6.13
CA PHE A 124 -0.62 0.97 -6.90
C PHE A 124 -0.25 0.81 -8.37
N ARG A 125 0.37 1.82 -8.97
CA ARG A 125 0.81 1.75 -10.37
C ARG A 125 1.92 0.70 -10.56
N ALA A 126 2.87 0.59 -9.64
CA ALA A 126 3.90 -0.43 -9.68
C ALA A 126 3.31 -1.85 -9.61
N VAL A 127 2.33 -2.07 -8.73
CA VAL A 127 1.61 -3.35 -8.62
C VAL A 127 0.88 -3.69 -9.93
N VAL A 128 0.20 -2.71 -10.55
CA VAL A 128 -0.48 -2.92 -11.83
C VAL A 128 0.51 -3.28 -12.95
N VAL A 129 1.66 -2.61 -13.03
CA VAL A 129 2.70 -2.92 -14.02
C VAL A 129 3.27 -4.32 -13.79
N ALA A 130 3.59 -4.68 -12.55
CA ALA A 130 4.07 -6.01 -12.22
C ALA A 130 3.03 -7.10 -12.58
N ALA A 131 1.76 -6.87 -12.28
CA ALA A 131 0.67 -7.78 -12.63
C ALA A 131 0.52 -7.94 -14.16
N LEU A 132 0.63 -6.84 -14.93
CA LEU A 132 0.61 -6.88 -16.39
C LEU A 132 1.77 -7.67 -16.98
N VAL A 133 2.99 -7.47 -16.46
CA VAL A 133 4.18 -8.22 -16.89
C VAL A 133 4.01 -9.71 -16.62
N LEU A 134 3.53 -10.07 -15.42
CA LEU A 134 3.26 -11.47 -15.07
C LEU A 134 2.15 -12.10 -15.92
N PHE A 135 1.12 -11.32 -16.28
CA PHE A 135 0.05 -11.78 -17.16
C PHE A 135 0.56 -12.03 -18.59
N LEU A 136 1.42 -11.17 -19.12
CA LEU A 136 2.02 -11.32 -20.45
C LEU A 136 3.10 -12.41 -20.52
N ALA A 137 3.74 -12.72 -19.37
CA ALA A 137 4.74 -13.78 -19.27
C ALA A 137 4.11 -15.19 -19.14
N ARG A 138 2.77 -15.27 -19.01
CA ARG A 138 1.99 -16.51 -19.04
C ARG A 138 1.46 -16.79 -20.43
#